data_AF-A0A934UG49-F1
#
_entry.id   AF-A0A934UG49-F1
#
_cell.length_a   1.000
_cell.length_b   1.000
_cell.length_c   1.000
_cell.angle_alpha   90.00
_cell.angle_beta   90.00
_cell.angle_gamma   90.00
#
_symmetry.space_group_name_H-M   'P 1'
#
loop_
_entity.id
_entity.type
_entity.pdbx_description
1 polymer ?
#
loop_
_entity_poly.entity_id
_entity_poly.type
_entity_poly.pdbx_seq_one_letter_code
_entity_poly.pdbx_strand_id
1 'polypeptide(L)'
;MSYAGAADTGPCEGRQASPSNPTGAGKARTKEPLTETFVFRCTASEKAQLRAKAEAAGLPAATLLREALGLTEARRRKPVPRVDPALVLAVGRIGGNLNQIARWLNRAMKAGRTDLDTLTVARRLVVIERQLTALLDEARQC
;
A
#
# COMPACT_ATOMS: atom_id res chain seq x y z
N MET A 1 21.63 6.54 -55.52
CA MET A 1 20.86 6.19 -54.30
C MET A 1 21.85 5.71 -53.26
N SER A 2 22.27 6.58 -52.34
CA SER A 2 23.25 6.29 -51.30
C SER A 2 22.66 6.68 -49.95
N TYR A 3 22.42 5.72 -49.06
CA TYR A 3 22.10 6.00 -47.67
C TYR A 3 23.40 6.17 -46.90
N ALA A 4 23.73 7.42 -46.58
CA ALA A 4 24.79 7.78 -45.64
C ALA A 4 24.26 7.63 -44.20
N GLY A 5 25.17 7.26 -43.30
CA GLY A 5 24.88 6.81 -41.95
C GLY A 5 24.29 7.86 -41.03
N ALA A 6 23.48 7.39 -40.08
CA ALA A 6 23.10 8.12 -38.89
C ALA A 6 23.76 7.40 -37.69
N ALA A 7 25.00 7.77 -37.40
CA ALA A 7 25.63 7.53 -36.12
C ALA A 7 25.44 8.81 -35.30
N ASP A 8 24.42 8.84 -34.44
CA ASP A 8 24.23 9.88 -33.43
C ASP A 8 23.60 9.25 -32.18
N THR A 9 24.41 8.52 -31.43
CA THR A 9 24.12 8.23 -30.02
C THR A 9 24.81 9.29 -29.18
N GLY A 10 24.18 10.47 -29.08
CA GLY A 10 24.59 11.49 -28.12
C GLY A 10 24.51 10.96 -26.67
N PRO A 11 25.31 11.49 -25.74
CA PRO A 11 25.30 11.03 -24.36
C PRO A 11 23.98 11.42 -23.70
N CYS A 12 23.29 10.43 -23.14
CA CYS A 12 22.06 10.61 -22.36
C CYS A 12 22.34 11.29 -21.00
N GLU A 13 22.92 12.48 -21.01
CA GLU A 13 23.01 13.36 -19.85
C GLU A 13 21.70 14.13 -19.73
N GLY A 14 20.84 13.76 -18.78
CA GLY A 14 19.66 14.58 -18.47
C GLY A 14 18.45 13.88 -17.86
N ARG A 15 18.40 12.55 -17.78
CA ARG A 15 17.32 11.88 -17.03
C ARG A 15 17.73 11.75 -15.57
N GLN A 16 17.50 12.81 -14.80
CA GLN A 16 17.38 12.68 -13.35
C GLN A 16 16.38 11.54 -13.09
N ALA A 17 16.87 10.44 -12.49
CA ALA A 17 16.00 9.39 -12.01
C ALA A 17 15.03 10.04 -11.02
N SER A 18 13.72 9.96 -11.30
CA SER A 18 12.70 10.36 -10.34
C SER A 18 13.05 9.75 -8.99
N PRO A 19 13.04 10.51 -7.88
CA PRO A 19 13.42 10.00 -6.58
C PRO A 19 12.55 8.79 -6.28
N SER A 20 13.16 7.62 -6.36
CA SER A 20 12.54 6.34 -6.10
C SER A 20 12.07 6.34 -4.66
N ASN A 21 10.75 6.41 -4.51
CA ASN A 21 9.99 6.16 -3.30
C ASN A 21 9.94 7.30 -2.26
N PRO A 22 8.80 8.02 -2.12
CA PRO A 22 8.55 8.86 -0.96
C PRO A 22 8.09 7.96 0.19
N THR A 23 8.95 7.04 0.63
CA THR A 23 8.81 6.40 1.95
C THR A 23 9.85 6.94 2.92
N GLY A 24 10.23 8.21 2.74
CA GLY A 24 10.44 9.03 3.92
C GLY A 24 9.09 9.10 4.60
N ALA A 25 8.89 8.31 5.65
CA ALA A 25 7.80 8.52 6.59
C ALA A 25 7.92 9.99 7.02
N GLY A 26 7.18 10.88 6.36
CA GLY A 26 7.12 12.27 6.74
C GLY A 26 6.82 12.28 8.22
N LYS A 27 7.67 12.95 9.01
CA LYS A 27 7.51 13.02 10.47
C LYS A 27 6.03 13.23 10.75
N ALA A 28 5.37 12.20 11.29
CA ALA A 28 3.97 12.31 11.64
C ALA A 28 3.87 13.53 12.55
N ARG A 29 3.08 14.54 12.16
CA ARG A 29 2.88 15.72 13.00
C ARG A 29 2.50 15.20 14.38
N THR A 30 3.36 15.44 15.36
CA THR A 30 3.11 15.08 16.76
C THR A 30 1.88 15.85 17.19
N LYS A 31 0.75 15.16 17.24
CA LYS A 31 -0.52 15.74 17.68
C LYS A 31 -0.38 16.04 19.17
N GLU A 32 -0.71 17.27 19.58
CA GLU A 32 -0.67 17.66 21.00
C GLU A 32 -1.50 16.67 21.85
N PRO A 33 -0.98 16.26 23.01
CA PRO A 33 -1.68 15.33 23.88
C PRO A 33 -2.96 15.97 24.43
N LEU A 34 -4.04 15.19 24.51
CA LEU A 34 -5.29 15.64 25.14
C LEU A 34 -5.13 15.54 26.67
N THR A 35 -4.74 16.63 27.32
CA THR A 35 -4.47 16.68 28.77
C THR A 35 -5.68 17.11 29.60
N GLU A 36 -6.57 17.93 29.03
CA GLU A 36 -7.73 18.48 29.73
C GLU A 36 -8.95 17.53 29.70
N THR A 37 -9.69 17.49 30.81
CA THR A 37 -10.88 16.62 30.97
C THR A 37 -12.17 17.44 31.05
N PHE A 38 -13.18 17.02 30.29
CA PHE A 38 -14.53 17.59 30.34
C PHE A 38 -15.51 16.61 31.03
N VAL A 39 -16.19 17.06 32.08
CA VAL A 39 -17.12 16.23 32.86
C VAL A 39 -18.56 16.65 32.55
N PHE A 40 -19.40 15.68 32.17
CA PHE A 40 -20.82 15.88 31.89
C PHE A 40 -21.68 15.08 32.87
N ARG A 41 -22.65 15.74 33.51
CA ARG A 41 -23.66 15.06 34.34
C ARG A 41 -24.74 14.51 33.42
N CYS A 42 -24.98 13.21 33.51
CA CYS A 42 -26.03 12.50 32.78
C CYS A 42 -26.74 11.52 33.69
N THR A 43 -27.95 11.17 33.29
CA THR A 43 -28.71 10.06 33.89
C THR A 43 -28.11 8.70 33.49
N ALA A 44 -28.48 7.64 34.21
CA ALA A 44 -27.99 6.29 33.91
C ALA A 44 -28.43 5.80 32.52
N SER A 45 -29.64 6.16 32.07
CA SER A 45 -30.18 5.81 30.76
C SER A 45 -29.41 6.51 29.63
N GLU A 46 -29.14 7.81 29.76
CA GLU A 46 -28.34 8.57 28.80
C GLU A 46 -26.93 8.00 28.68
N LYS A 47 -26.30 7.63 29.81
CA LYS A 47 -24.99 6.99 29.81
C LYS A 47 -24.99 5.66 29.05
N ALA A 48 -26.04 4.84 29.23
CA ALA A 48 -26.19 3.59 28.51
C ALA A 48 -26.38 3.81 27.00
N GLN A 49 -27.21 4.78 26.62
CA GLN A 49 -27.43 5.14 25.21
C GLN A 49 -26.14 5.65 24.54
N LEU A 50 -25.34 6.47 25.22
CA LEU A 50 -24.06 6.96 24.69
C LEU A 50 -23.06 5.83 24.47
N ARG A 51 -23.01 4.85 25.38
CA ARG A 51 -22.17 3.64 25.23
C ARG A 51 -22.63 2.79 24.05
N ALA A 52 -23.93 2.53 23.93
CA ALA A 52 -24.48 1.76 22.83
C ALA A 52 -24.20 2.42 21.46
N LYS A 53 -24.32 3.75 21.36
CA LYS A 53 -23.98 4.50 20.14
C LYS A 53 -22.49 4.40 19.79
N ALA A 54 -21.61 4.43 20.79
CA ALA A 54 -20.17 4.28 20.60
C ALA A 54 -19.79 2.87 20.12
N GLU A 55 -20.38 1.85 20.74
CA GLU A 55 -20.19 0.44 20.33
C GLU A 55 -20.69 0.18 18.91
N ALA A 56 -21.89 0.67 18.56
CA ALA A 56 -22.44 0.54 17.22
C ALA A 56 -21.55 1.22 16.15
N ALA A 57 -20.87 2.31 16.52
CA ALA A 57 -19.91 3.00 15.66
C ALA A 57 -18.51 2.35 15.64
N GLY A 58 -18.22 1.41 16.54
CA GLY A 58 -16.90 0.81 16.71
C GLY A 58 -15.83 1.80 17.19
N LEU A 59 -16.25 2.86 17.89
CA LEU A 59 -15.38 3.95 18.34
C LEU A 59 -15.44 4.11 19.87
N PRO A 60 -14.36 4.55 20.52
CA PRO A 60 -14.43 5.00 21.91
C PRO A 60 -15.42 6.15 22.08
N ALA A 61 -16.16 6.18 23.20
CA ALA A 61 -17.15 7.23 23.46
C ALA A 61 -16.57 8.65 23.38
N ALA A 62 -15.33 8.85 23.83
CA ALA A 62 -14.63 10.14 23.72
C ALA A 62 -14.39 10.57 22.27
N THR A 63 -14.07 9.61 21.38
CA THR A 63 -13.90 9.88 19.94
C THR A 63 -15.23 10.25 19.31
N LEU A 64 -16.30 9.49 19.62
CA LEU A 64 -17.64 9.79 19.12
C LEU A 64 -18.13 11.17 19.55
N LEU A 65 -17.90 11.56 20.82
CA LEU A 65 -18.27 12.88 21.33
C LEU A 65 -17.48 14.00 20.66
N ARG A 66 -16.17 13.81 20.46
CA ARG A 66 -15.33 14.80 19.75
C ARG A 66 -15.74 14.95 18.29
N GLU A 67 -16.15 13.87 17.62
CA GLU A 67 -16.73 13.93 16.28
C GLU A 67 -18.07 14.68 16.27
N ALA A 68 -18.97 14.38 17.22
CA ALA A 68 -20.27 15.04 17.33
C ALA A 68 -20.15 16.55 17.62
N LEU A 69 -19.11 16.96 18.35
CA LEU A 69 -18.78 18.37 18.62
C LEU A 69 -17.97 19.04 17.49
N GLY A 70 -17.67 18.32 16.39
CA GLY A 70 -16.88 18.86 15.27
C GLY A 70 -15.40 19.08 15.59
N LEU A 71 -14.89 18.58 16.73
CA LEU A 71 -13.51 18.75 17.18
C LEU A 71 -12.52 17.77 16.52
N THR A 72 -13.04 16.82 15.75
CA THR A 72 -12.27 15.86 14.96
C THR A 72 -13.04 15.51 13.69
N GLU A 73 -12.34 15.48 12.55
CA GLU A 73 -12.90 14.89 11.33
C GLU A 73 -13.25 13.43 11.59
N ALA A 74 -14.48 13.04 11.25
CA ALA A 74 -14.90 11.66 11.24
C ALA A 74 -14.11 10.91 10.17
N ARG A 75 -12.92 10.43 10.53
CA ARG A 75 -12.11 9.57 9.68
C ARG A 75 -12.73 8.18 9.71
N ARG A 76 -13.96 8.07 9.17
CA ARG A 76 -14.58 6.80 8.85
C ARG A 76 -13.60 6.10 7.91
N ARG A 77 -12.81 5.18 8.46
CA ARG A 77 -12.00 4.29 7.64
C ARG A 77 -13.02 3.67 6.68
N LYS A 78 -12.79 3.84 5.38
CA LYS A 78 -13.60 3.13 4.37
C LYS A 78 -13.65 1.68 4.84
N PRO A 79 -14.85 1.10 5.03
CA PRO A 79 -14.94 -0.30 5.44
C PRO A 79 -14.04 -1.07 4.50
N VAL A 80 -13.06 -1.76 5.09
CA VAL A 80 -12.09 -2.53 4.31
C VAL A 80 -12.92 -3.48 3.46
N PRO A 81 -12.76 -3.47 2.12
CA PRO A 81 -13.50 -4.38 1.27
C PRO A 81 -13.36 -5.79 1.85
N ARG A 82 -14.47 -6.49 2.05
CA ARG A 82 -14.46 -7.86 2.55
C ARG A 82 -13.94 -8.76 1.44
N VAL A 83 -12.62 -8.80 1.30
CA VAL A 83 -11.89 -9.70 0.41
C VAL A 83 -11.46 -10.90 1.24
N ASP A 84 -11.52 -12.09 0.66
CA ASP A 84 -10.99 -13.30 1.28
C ASP A 84 -9.51 -13.09 1.69
N PRO A 85 -9.17 -13.19 2.99
CA PRO A 85 -7.80 -13.05 3.47
C PRO A 85 -6.83 -14.04 2.82
N ALA A 86 -7.29 -15.24 2.44
CA ALA A 86 -6.46 -16.22 1.76
C ALA A 86 -6.05 -15.74 0.36
N LEU A 87 -6.98 -15.16 -0.39
CA LEU A 87 -6.72 -14.55 -1.70
C LEU A 87 -5.72 -13.38 -1.58
N VAL A 88 -5.89 -12.50 -0.59
CA VAL A 88 -4.97 -11.38 -0.34
C VAL A 88 -3.56 -11.89 -0.05
N LEU A 89 -3.43 -12.94 0.77
CA LEU A 89 -2.14 -13.55 1.08
C LEU A 89 -1.49 -14.19 -0.15
N ALA A 90 -2.27 -14.89 -0.97
CA ALA A 90 -1.78 -15.55 -2.18
C ALA A 90 -1.23 -14.53 -3.19
N VAL A 91 -1.98 -13.46 -3.45
CA VAL A 91 -1.54 -12.34 -4.30
C VAL A 91 -0.30 -11.66 -3.72
N GLY A 92 -0.26 -11.45 -2.40
CA GLY A 92 0.89 -10.88 -1.71
C GLY A 92 2.18 -11.71 -1.87
N ARG A 93 2.08 -13.05 -1.84
CA ARG A 93 3.21 -13.95 -2.07
C ARG A 93 3.76 -13.83 -3.50
N ILE A 94 2.87 -13.80 -4.50
CA ILE A 94 3.25 -13.61 -5.90
C ILE A 94 3.94 -12.25 -6.11
N GLY A 95 3.36 -11.18 -5.58
CA GLY A 95 3.96 -9.84 -5.62
C GLY A 95 5.32 -9.79 -4.93
N GLY A 96 5.49 -10.52 -3.82
CA GLY A 96 6.77 -10.71 -3.14
C GLY A 96 7.84 -11.31 -4.04
N ASN A 97 7.52 -12.37 -4.79
CA ASN A 97 8.43 -13.02 -5.73
C ASN A 97 8.84 -12.09 -6.87
N LEU A 98 7.88 -11.39 -7.47
CA LEU A 98 8.15 -10.41 -8.54
C LEU A 98 9.06 -9.28 -8.05
N ASN A 99 8.80 -8.77 -6.84
CA ASN A 99 9.63 -7.74 -6.23
C ASN A 99 11.06 -8.24 -5.92
N GLN A 100 11.24 -9.52 -5.60
CA GLN A 100 12.59 -10.10 -5.45
C GLN A 100 13.36 -10.11 -6.77
N ILE A 101 12.70 -10.47 -7.89
CA ILE A 101 13.30 -10.44 -9.23
C ILE A 101 13.69 -9.00 -9.58
N ALA A 102 12.78 -8.04 -9.41
CA ALA A 102 13.05 -6.63 -9.68
C ALA A 102 14.22 -6.09 -8.85
N ARG A 103 14.25 -6.38 -7.54
CA ARG A 103 15.36 -5.98 -6.65
C ARG A 103 16.68 -6.64 -7.00
N TRP A 104 16.67 -7.85 -7.52
CA TRP A 104 17.88 -8.52 -7.98
C TRP A 104 18.41 -7.89 -9.27
N LEU A 105 17.52 -7.67 -10.26
CA LEU A 105 17.86 -7.01 -11.53
C LEU A 105 18.42 -5.60 -11.30
N ASN A 106 17.74 -4.78 -10.48
CA ASN A 106 18.18 -3.43 -10.17
C ASN A 106 19.56 -3.41 -9.48
N ARG A 107 19.82 -4.38 -8.60
CA ARG A 107 21.14 -4.51 -7.95
C ARG A 107 22.23 -4.91 -8.94
N ALA A 108 21.93 -5.84 -9.86
CA ALA A 108 22.87 -6.26 -10.89
C ALA A 108 23.21 -5.12 -11.86
N MET A 109 22.20 -4.37 -12.32
CA MET A 109 22.38 -3.18 -13.16
C MET A 109 23.23 -2.11 -12.46
N LYS A 110 22.94 -1.83 -11.19
CA LYS A 110 23.72 -0.85 -10.40
C LYS A 110 25.18 -1.28 -10.21
N ALA A 111 25.45 -2.59 -10.18
CA ALA A 111 26.79 -3.16 -10.13
C ALA A 111 27.47 -3.24 -11.51
N GLY A 112 26.85 -2.73 -12.58
CA GLY A 112 27.41 -2.75 -13.93
C GLY A 112 27.48 -4.14 -14.57
N ARG A 113 26.74 -5.13 -14.04
CA ARG A 113 26.73 -6.48 -14.61
C ARG A 113 25.89 -6.51 -15.89
N THR A 114 26.49 -7.00 -16.96
CA THR A 114 25.85 -7.16 -18.28
C THR A 114 25.55 -8.63 -18.62
N ASP A 115 26.09 -9.57 -17.85
CA ASP A 115 25.98 -11.02 -17.99
C ASP A 115 24.78 -11.61 -17.22
N LEU A 116 23.63 -10.94 -17.30
CA LEU A 116 22.41 -11.41 -16.67
C LEU A 116 21.86 -12.64 -17.39
N ASP A 117 21.57 -13.71 -16.65
CA ASP A 117 20.85 -14.88 -17.16
C ASP A 117 19.37 -14.54 -17.42
N THR A 118 19.13 -13.93 -18.58
CA THR A 118 17.81 -13.48 -19.04
C THR A 118 16.84 -14.64 -19.23
N LEU A 119 17.34 -15.83 -19.59
CA LEU A 119 16.52 -17.03 -19.75
C LEU A 119 15.97 -17.49 -18.40
N THR A 120 16.80 -17.48 -17.35
CA THR A 120 16.34 -17.80 -15.99
C THR A 120 15.32 -16.78 -15.49
N VAL A 121 15.52 -15.49 -15.77
CA VAL A 121 14.55 -14.44 -15.42
C VAL A 121 13.22 -14.66 -16.14
N ALA A 122 13.25 -14.86 -17.46
CA ALA A 122 12.06 -15.12 -18.27
C ALA A 122 11.30 -16.34 -17.77
N ARG A 123 12.00 -17.44 -17.46
CA ARG A 123 11.40 -18.65 -16.89
C ARG A 123 10.66 -18.36 -15.57
N ARG A 124 11.28 -17.59 -14.67
CA ARG A 124 10.65 -17.22 -13.39
C ARG A 124 9.41 -16.35 -13.59
N LEU A 125 9.43 -15.45 -14.55
CA LEU A 125 8.27 -14.61 -14.88
C LEU A 125 7.10 -15.45 -15.43
N VAL A 126 7.37 -16.41 -16.31
CA VAL A 126 6.34 -17.35 -16.80
C VAL A 126 5.74 -18.18 -15.67
N VAL A 127 6.55 -18.62 -14.69
CA VAL A 127 6.02 -19.33 -13.51
C VAL A 127 5.09 -18.43 -12.69
N ILE A 128 5.47 -17.17 -12.47
CA ILE A 128 4.64 -16.18 -11.76
C ILE A 128 3.31 -15.94 -12.50
N GLU A 129 3.36 -15.79 -13.82
CA GLU A 129 2.17 -15.63 -14.66
C GLU A 129 1.22 -16.81 -14.49
N ARG A 130 1.72 -18.06 -14.62
CA ARG A 130 0.91 -19.27 -14.43
C ARG A 130 0.29 -19.37 -13.04
N GLN A 131 1.04 -19.01 -11.99
CA GLN A 131 0.53 -18.97 -10.62
C GLN A 131 -0.62 -17.96 -10.47
N LEU A 132 -0.49 -16.80 -11.11
CA LEU A 132 -1.53 -15.77 -11.09
C LEU A 132 -2.78 -16.24 -11.87
N THR A 133 -2.60 -16.86 -13.04
CA THR A 133 -3.71 -17.43 -13.81
C THR A 133 -4.47 -18.48 -12.99
N ALA A 134 -3.76 -19.41 -12.35
CA ALA A 134 -4.38 -20.44 -11.50
C ALA A 134 -5.19 -19.82 -10.35
N LEU A 135 -4.65 -18.81 -9.65
CA LEU A 135 -5.38 -18.11 -8.60
C LEU A 135 -6.61 -17.37 -9.12
N LEU A 136 -6.55 -16.79 -10.31
CA LEU A 136 -7.71 -16.13 -10.92
C LEU A 136 -8.80 -17.14 -11.30
N ASP A 137 -8.42 -18.31 -11.79
CA ASP A 137 -9.37 -19.37 -12.15
C ASP A 137 -10.02 -19.96 -10.89
N GLU A 138 -9.26 -20.22 -9.83
CA GLU A 138 -9.79 -20.63 -8.52
C GLU A 138 -10.76 -19.58 -7.95
N ALA A 139 -10.38 -18.29 -7.98
CA ALA A 139 -11.21 -17.21 -7.47
C ALA A 139 -12.49 -16.96 -8.29
N ARG A 140 -12.56 -17.42 -9.55
CA ARG A 140 -13.75 -17.33 -10.41
C ARG A 140 -14.72 -18.50 -10.22
N GLN A 141 -14.24 -19.61 -9.66
CA GLN A 141 -15.04 -20.81 -9.41
C GLN A 141 -15.77 -20.76 -8.06
N CYS A 142 -15.37 -19.84 -7.17
CA CYS A 142 -16.00 -19.52 -5.90
C CYS A 142 -17.06 -18.41 -6.04
#